data_AF-A0A354GI78-F1
#
_entry.id   AF-A0A354GI78-F1
#
_cell.length_a   1.000
_cell.length_b   1.000
_cell.length_c   1.000
_cell.angle_alpha   90.00
_cell.angle_beta   90.00
_cell.angle_gamma   90.00
#
_symmetry.space_group_name_H-M   'P 1'
#
loop_
_entity.id
_entity.type
_entity.pdbx_description
1 polymer ?
#
loop_
_entity_poly.entity_id
_entity_poly.type
_entity_poly.pdbx_seq_one_letter_code
_entity_poly.pdbx_strand_id
1 'polypeptide(L)'
;MYFFDLIKITKYFKKDQKINFAFGDITETFESPTLVKSRPIVHNGNSILMKLNSLRHFNFIEDSKKFSDKDDMIVWRGEIHKENRRLLLEKFHDHPNCDIGYIGKYDWAPNAWKKDFLSIKKQLNSKFILSIEGNDVATNLKWIMSSNSLCLMPKPKFETWYMEGLLIPDFHYVLIKDDYSYLLEKRAYYIENPNEALKIIKNAKKWTMQFQNSKIEKELSIKVLNRFFKLTNQN
;
A
#
# COMPACT_ATOMS: atom_id res chain seq x y z
N MET A 1 -7.52 0.90 16.67
CA MET A 1 -7.84 0.11 15.46
C MET A 1 -7.21 -1.28 15.51
N TYR A 2 -5.87 -1.38 15.57
CA TYR A 2 -5.12 -2.64 15.69
C TYR A 2 -5.69 -3.64 16.72
N PHE A 3 -5.88 -3.19 17.97
CA PHE A 3 -6.42 -4.02 19.05
C PHE A 3 -7.79 -4.65 18.73
N PHE A 4 -8.69 -3.87 18.11
CA PHE A 4 -10.02 -4.37 17.74
C PHE A 4 -9.96 -5.41 16.61
N ASP A 5 -9.05 -5.24 15.65
CA ASP A 5 -8.82 -6.25 14.60
C ASP A 5 -8.30 -7.56 15.22
N LEU A 6 -7.38 -7.45 16.17
CA LEU A 6 -6.81 -8.61 16.87
C LEU A 6 -7.86 -9.35 17.71
N ILE A 7 -8.66 -8.63 18.51
CA ILE A 7 -9.73 -9.22 19.35
C ILE A 7 -10.75 -10.02 18.55
N LYS A 8 -11.08 -9.57 17.32
CA LYS A 8 -12.03 -10.29 16.45
C LYS A 8 -11.58 -11.73 16.19
N ILE A 9 -10.27 -12.00 16.26
CA ILE A 9 -9.66 -13.30 16.00
C ILE A 9 -9.31 -14.02 17.31
N THR A 10 -8.72 -13.34 18.30
CA THR A 10 -8.28 -13.99 19.54
C THR A 10 -9.42 -14.57 20.37
N LYS A 11 -10.65 -14.06 20.23
CA LYS A 11 -11.84 -14.59 20.91
C LYS A 11 -12.18 -16.06 20.60
N TYR A 12 -11.58 -16.64 19.57
CA TYR A 12 -11.76 -18.05 19.19
C TYR A 12 -10.80 -19.01 19.92
N PHE A 13 -9.93 -18.49 20.79
CA PHE A 13 -8.85 -19.21 21.44
C PHE A 13 -8.97 -19.17 22.98
N LYS A 14 -8.23 -20.02 23.69
CA LYS A 14 -8.28 -20.08 25.15
C LYS A 14 -7.67 -18.81 25.77
N LYS A 15 -8.18 -18.37 26.92
CA LYS A 15 -7.80 -17.10 27.56
C LYS A 15 -6.37 -17.08 28.14
N ASP A 16 -5.81 -18.25 28.41
CA ASP A 16 -4.45 -18.45 28.94
C ASP A 16 -3.37 -18.44 27.85
N GLN A 17 -3.76 -18.52 26.57
CA GLN A 17 -2.84 -18.42 25.45
C GLN A 17 -2.38 -16.97 25.26
N LYS A 18 -1.06 -16.77 25.22
CA LYS A 18 -0.38 -15.47 25.15
C LYS A 18 0.15 -15.20 23.74
N ILE A 19 0.10 -13.93 23.37
CA ILE A 19 0.54 -13.41 22.07
C ILE A 19 1.47 -12.22 22.29
N ASN A 20 2.65 -12.27 21.69
CA ASN A 20 3.46 -11.08 21.49
C ASN A 20 2.92 -10.33 20.27
N PHE A 21 2.78 -9.01 20.37
CA PHE A 21 2.33 -8.17 19.27
C PHE A 21 3.04 -6.82 19.29
N ALA A 22 3.24 -6.24 18.12
CA ALA A 22 3.70 -4.87 17.96
C ALA A 22 2.77 -4.11 17.01
N PHE A 23 2.18 -3.03 17.50
CA PHE A 23 1.28 -2.18 16.74
C PHE A 23 2.00 -0.96 16.21
N GLY A 24 1.68 -0.57 14.97
CA GLY A 24 2.27 0.58 14.30
C GLY A 24 2.82 0.24 12.93
N ASP A 25 3.64 1.16 12.42
CA ASP A 25 4.38 0.98 11.18
C ASP A 25 5.70 0.28 11.52
N ILE A 26 5.69 -1.04 11.43
CA ILE A 26 6.82 -1.88 11.82
C ILE A 26 7.79 -1.99 10.64
N THR A 27 9.04 -1.61 10.89
CA THR A 27 10.13 -1.62 9.90
C THR A 27 11.33 -2.47 10.33
N GLU A 28 11.20 -3.14 11.47
CA GLU A 28 12.22 -3.96 12.11
C GLU A 28 11.75 -5.42 12.27
N THR A 29 12.66 -6.27 12.73
CA THR A 29 12.40 -7.69 13.00
C THR A 29 12.41 -7.97 14.49
N PHE A 30 11.70 -9.02 14.89
CA PHE A 30 11.65 -9.47 16.29
C PHE A 30 12.40 -10.79 16.49
N GLU A 31 12.99 -10.96 17.67
CA GLU A 31 13.67 -12.20 18.08
C GLU A 31 12.70 -13.33 18.43
N SER A 32 11.49 -13.00 18.88
CA SER A 32 10.45 -13.97 19.22
C SER A 32 9.21 -13.81 18.32
N PRO A 33 8.42 -14.88 18.09
CA PRO A 33 7.19 -14.83 17.31
C PRO A 33 6.29 -13.67 17.75
N THR A 34 6.14 -12.68 16.88
CA THR A 34 5.45 -11.42 17.19
C THR A 34 4.45 -11.07 16.09
N LEU A 35 3.19 -10.84 16.46
CA LEU A 35 2.14 -10.44 15.53
C LEU A 35 2.28 -8.96 15.16
N VAL A 36 2.33 -8.67 13.86
CA VAL A 36 2.56 -7.33 13.34
C VAL A 36 1.62 -7.01 12.18
N LYS A 37 1.40 -5.71 11.92
CA LYS A 37 0.68 -5.24 10.72
C LYS A 37 1.56 -5.34 9.48
N SER A 38 2.80 -4.91 9.61
CA SER A 38 3.79 -4.79 8.56
C SER A 38 5.13 -5.38 8.97
N ARG A 39 6.00 -5.68 8.01
CA ARG A 39 7.38 -6.13 8.23
C ARG A 39 8.23 -5.88 6.99
N PRO A 40 9.58 -5.86 7.09
CA PRO A 40 10.45 -5.85 5.91
C PRO A 40 10.25 -7.11 5.06
N ILE A 41 10.34 -6.99 3.73
CA ILE A 41 10.17 -8.13 2.82
C ILE A 41 11.40 -9.06 2.83
N VAL A 42 12.61 -8.49 2.76
CA VAL A 42 13.86 -9.27 2.59
C VAL A 42 14.24 -10.02 3.87
N HIS A 43 14.12 -9.39 5.03
CA HIS A 43 14.45 -9.97 6.32
C HIS A 43 13.28 -9.73 7.28
N ASN A 44 12.42 -10.72 7.43
CA ASN A 44 11.20 -10.62 8.25
C ASN A 44 11.30 -11.29 9.63
N GLY A 45 12.35 -12.09 9.89
CA GLY A 45 12.59 -12.72 11.20
C GLY A 45 11.36 -13.45 11.74
N ASN A 46 11.06 -13.24 13.03
CA ASN A 46 9.88 -13.82 13.67
C ASN A 46 8.63 -12.91 13.62
N SER A 47 8.60 -11.95 12.68
CA SER A 47 7.46 -11.05 12.48
C SER A 47 6.35 -11.74 11.69
N ILE A 48 5.21 -12.01 12.33
CA ILE A 48 4.07 -12.74 11.74
C ILE A 48 2.97 -11.76 11.38
N LEU A 49 2.64 -11.69 10.09
CA LEU A 49 1.62 -10.78 9.60
C LEU A 49 0.23 -11.18 10.09
N MET A 50 -0.51 -10.20 10.56
CA MET A 50 -1.95 -10.27 10.79
C MET A 50 -2.63 -9.11 10.06
N LYS A 51 -3.89 -9.29 9.65
CA LYS A 51 -4.70 -8.23 9.02
C LYS A 51 -5.12 -7.18 10.06
N LEU A 52 -4.17 -6.33 10.45
CA LEU A 52 -4.33 -5.27 11.43
C LEU A 52 -4.48 -3.90 10.76
N ASN A 53 -5.04 -2.94 11.50
CA ASN A 53 -5.30 -1.59 10.99
C ASN A 53 -6.19 -1.62 9.73
N SER A 54 -7.14 -2.56 9.73
CA SER A 54 -7.81 -3.05 8.52
C SER A 54 -8.65 -1.98 7.84
N LEU A 55 -9.34 -1.13 8.62
CA LEU A 55 -10.18 -0.04 8.09
C LEU A 55 -9.37 0.99 7.28
N ARG A 56 -8.10 1.21 7.65
CA ARG A 56 -7.24 2.18 6.97
C ARG A 56 -6.55 1.57 5.74
N HIS A 57 -6.08 0.33 5.83
CA HIS A 57 -5.24 -0.28 4.79
C HIS A 57 -6.00 -1.17 3.80
N PHE A 58 -7.16 -1.71 4.16
CA PHE A 58 -7.93 -2.62 3.30
C PHE A 58 -9.22 -1.95 2.80
N ASN A 59 -9.10 -0.66 2.49
CA ASN A 59 -10.13 0.07 1.75
C ASN A 59 -9.98 -0.26 0.26
N PHE A 60 -10.95 -1.00 -0.27
CA PHE A 60 -11.06 -1.30 -1.70
C PHE A 60 -12.20 -0.46 -2.27
N ILE A 61 -12.03 0.03 -3.49
CA ILE A 61 -12.98 0.94 -4.10
C ILE A 61 -13.54 0.35 -5.38
N GLU A 62 -14.76 0.78 -5.71
CA GLU A 62 -15.32 0.60 -7.03
C GLU A 62 -15.09 1.89 -7.82
N ASP A 63 -14.34 1.77 -8.92
CA ASP A 63 -14.05 2.88 -9.81
C ASP A 63 -14.85 2.70 -11.10
N SER A 64 -15.86 3.54 -11.29
CA SER A 64 -16.73 3.52 -12.47
C SER A 64 -16.14 4.26 -13.67
N LYS A 65 -15.10 5.08 -13.48
CA LYS A 65 -14.49 5.87 -14.55
C LYS A 65 -13.51 4.99 -15.32
N LYS A 66 -13.68 4.87 -16.65
CA LYS A 66 -12.78 4.06 -17.47
C LYS A 66 -11.40 4.71 -17.56
N PHE A 67 -10.36 3.90 -17.80
CA PHE A 67 -9.00 4.41 -17.98
C PHE A 67 -8.90 5.45 -19.10
N SER A 68 -9.62 5.24 -20.21
CA SER A 68 -9.68 6.16 -21.36
C SER A 68 -10.22 7.54 -21.02
N ASP A 69 -11.10 7.64 -20.03
CA ASP A 69 -11.86 8.85 -19.72
C ASP A 69 -11.16 9.70 -18.65
N LYS A 70 -10.05 9.20 -18.11
CA LYS A 70 -9.23 9.83 -17.08
C LYS A 70 -8.22 10.79 -17.71
N ASP A 71 -7.83 11.82 -16.95
CA ASP A 71 -6.79 12.74 -17.37
C ASP A 71 -5.39 12.09 -17.30
N ASP A 72 -4.46 12.59 -18.11
CA ASP A 72 -3.11 12.03 -18.22
C ASP A 72 -2.17 12.49 -17.09
N MET A 73 -2.65 13.11 -16.01
CA MET A 73 -1.78 13.61 -14.95
C MET A 73 -1.21 12.47 -14.11
N ILE A 74 0.01 12.63 -13.60
CA ILE A 74 0.50 11.82 -12.48
C ILE A 74 0.08 12.50 -11.18
N VAL A 75 -0.64 11.79 -10.31
CA VAL A 75 -1.12 12.36 -9.05
C VAL A 75 -0.53 11.70 -7.82
N TRP A 76 -0.25 12.53 -6.80
CA TRP A 76 0.14 12.09 -5.46
C TRP A 76 -0.19 13.16 -4.42
N ARG A 77 -0.66 12.72 -3.24
CA ARG A 77 -0.72 13.54 -2.03
C ARG A 77 -0.22 12.73 -0.84
N GLY A 78 0.60 13.34 0.00
CA GLY A 78 1.04 12.69 1.22
C GLY A 78 1.96 13.52 2.09
N GLU A 79 2.34 12.94 3.22
CA GLU A 79 3.32 13.48 4.15
C GLU A 79 4.75 13.22 3.69
N ILE A 80 5.69 14.10 4.04
CA ILE A 80 7.09 14.10 3.54
C ILE A 80 8.15 13.79 4.61
N HIS A 81 7.83 12.97 5.61
CA HIS A 81 8.79 12.60 6.68
C HIS A 81 10.01 11.81 6.17
N LYS A 82 9.97 11.30 4.94
CA LYS A 82 10.98 10.40 4.38
C LYS A 82 11.61 11.01 3.14
N GLU A 83 12.91 10.77 2.98
CA GLU A 83 13.72 11.34 1.90
C GLU A 83 13.16 10.99 0.51
N ASN A 84 12.73 9.75 0.30
CA ASN A 84 12.12 9.32 -0.96
C ASN A 84 10.91 10.20 -1.35
N ARG A 85 10.09 10.64 -0.41
CA ARG A 85 8.95 11.52 -0.70
C ARG A 85 9.36 12.97 -0.89
N ARG A 86 10.39 13.45 -0.19
CA ARG A 86 10.97 14.78 -0.43
C ARG A 86 11.56 14.89 -1.83
N LEU A 87 12.32 13.88 -2.26
CA LEU A 87 12.87 13.79 -3.61
C LEU A 87 11.79 13.83 -4.70
N LEU A 88 10.62 13.22 -4.46
CA LEU A 88 9.49 13.30 -5.39
C LEU A 88 9.02 14.76 -5.57
N LEU A 89 8.89 15.49 -4.46
CA LEU A 89 8.42 16.87 -4.46
C LEU A 89 9.46 17.79 -5.10
N GLU A 90 10.74 17.64 -4.73
CA GLU A 90 11.85 18.37 -5.32
C GLU A 90 11.83 18.31 -6.85
N LYS A 91 11.59 17.12 -7.41
CA LYS A 91 11.59 16.90 -8.86
C LYS A 91 10.30 17.31 -9.57
N PHE A 92 9.14 17.17 -8.93
CA PHE A 92 7.86 17.16 -9.67
C PHE A 92 6.73 18.01 -9.08
N HIS A 93 6.94 18.77 -7.99
CA HIS A 93 5.86 19.58 -7.39
C HIS A 93 5.22 20.59 -8.36
N ASP A 94 6.03 21.16 -9.25
CA ASP A 94 5.62 22.18 -10.24
C ASP A 94 5.73 21.68 -11.70
N HIS A 95 5.78 20.36 -11.90
CA HIS A 95 5.89 19.81 -13.25
C HIS A 95 4.51 19.80 -13.95
N PRO A 96 4.36 20.24 -15.21
CA PRO A 96 3.05 20.43 -15.87
C PRO A 96 2.24 19.14 -16.06
N ASN A 97 2.91 17.98 -16.07
CA ASN A 97 2.27 16.67 -16.18
C ASN A 97 2.07 15.97 -14.81
N CYS A 98 2.35 16.67 -13.70
CA CYS A 98 2.26 16.14 -12.35
C CYS A 98 1.38 17.03 -11.47
N ASP A 99 0.41 16.43 -10.79
CA ASP A 99 -0.25 17.05 -9.65
C ASP A 99 0.18 16.33 -8.37
N ILE A 100 1.38 16.68 -7.90
CA ILE A 100 2.04 16.11 -6.74
C ILE A 100 2.14 17.18 -5.66
N GLY A 101 1.80 16.82 -4.43
CA GLY A 101 1.76 17.80 -3.34
C GLY A 101 1.86 17.20 -1.95
N TYR A 102 2.39 18.01 -1.05
CA TYR A 102 2.48 17.74 0.37
C TYR A 102 1.28 18.36 1.11
N ILE A 103 0.66 17.59 2.02
CA ILE A 103 -0.58 18.01 2.72
C ILE A 103 -0.37 18.29 4.22
N GLY A 104 0.84 18.16 4.73
CA GLY A 104 1.13 18.21 6.16
C GLY A 104 1.38 19.62 6.70
N LYS A 105 1.89 19.66 7.95
CA LYS A 105 2.05 20.89 8.75
C LYS A 105 3.49 21.21 9.18
N TYR A 106 4.50 20.53 8.64
CA TYR A 106 5.91 20.87 8.83
C TYR A 106 6.24 22.28 8.35
N ASP A 107 6.66 23.12 9.29
CA ASP A 107 7.13 24.47 9.02
C ASP A 107 8.45 24.50 8.24
N TRP A 108 9.24 23.42 8.29
CA TRP A 108 10.48 23.30 7.53
C TRP A 108 10.25 23.00 6.04
N ALA A 109 9.05 22.55 5.66
CA ALA A 109 8.77 22.19 4.28
C ALA A 109 8.60 23.45 3.40
N PRO A 110 9.20 23.52 2.20
CA PRO A 110 8.97 24.61 1.28
C PRO A 110 7.46 24.81 1.00
N ASN A 111 6.98 26.04 1.13
CA ASN A 111 5.57 26.37 0.89
C ASN A 111 5.11 25.98 -0.53
N ALA A 112 6.00 26.05 -1.53
CA ALA A 112 5.73 25.63 -2.90
C ALA A 112 5.37 24.14 -3.05
N TRP A 113 5.79 23.28 -2.11
CA TRP A 113 5.45 21.85 -2.11
C TRP A 113 4.04 21.59 -1.55
N LYS A 114 3.48 22.55 -0.80
CA LYS A 114 2.21 22.38 -0.12
C LYS A 114 1.06 22.48 -1.11
N LYS A 115 0.16 21.50 -1.08
CA LYS A 115 -1.11 21.51 -1.83
C LYS A 115 -2.25 21.12 -0.92
N ASP A 116 -3.46 21.50 -1.32
CA ASP A 116 -4.67 21.09 -0.63
C ASP A 116 -4.85 19.57 -0.65
N PHE A 117 -5.61 19.09 0.33
CA PHE A 117 -6.04 17.71 0.39
C PHE A 117 -6.78 17.31 -0.90
N LEU A 118 -6.33 16.21 -1.51
CA LEU A 118 -6.95 15.62 -2.70
C LEU A 118 -7.61 14.29 -2.30
N SER A 119 -8.94 14.25 -2.32
CA SER A 119 -9.68 13.03 -1.97
C SER A 119 -9.39 11.89 -2.95
N ILE A 120 -9.62 10.64 -2.50
CA ILE A 120 -9.49 9.45 -3.36
C ILE A 120 -10.31 9.64 -4.65
N LYS A 121 -11.57 10.06 -4.55
CA LYS A 121 -12.44 10.31 -5.71
C LYS A 121 -11.84 11.31 -6.72
N LYS A 122 -11.16 12.36 -6.24
CA LYS A 122 -10.49 13.32 -7.12
C LYS A 122 -9.23 12.74 -7.75
N GLN A 123 -8.42 11.99 -6.97
CA GLN A 123 -7.23 11.30 -7.50
C GLN A 123 -7.58 10.29 -8.59
N LEU A 124 -8.73 9.62 -8.49
CA LEU A 124 -9.24 8.69 -9.51
C LEU A 124 -9.66 9.36 -10.82
N ASN A 125 -9.66 10.69 -10.92
CA ASN A 125 -9.82 11.32 -12.22
C ASN A 125 -8.60 11.14 -13.12
N SER A 126 -7.44 10.85 -12.55
CA SER A 126 -6.17 10.68 -13.23
C SER A 126 -5.88 9.22 -13.58
N LYS A 127 -5.24 9.01 -14.74
CA LYS A 127 -4.76 7.72 -15.22
C LYS A 127 -3.64 7.15 -14.35
N PHE A 128 -2.78 7.99 -13.77
CA PHE A 128 -1.53 7.57 -13.17
C PHE A 128 -1.44 8.02 -11.71
N ILE A 129 -1.42 7.05 -10.79
CA ILE A 129 -1.38 7.34 -9.35
C ILE A 129 -0.13 6.73 -8.74
N LEU A 130 0.64 7.55 -8.02
CA LEU A 130 1.84 7.09 -7.32
C LEU A 130 1.50 6.43 -5.98
N SER A 131 2.11 5.27 -5.72
CA SER A 131 2.06 4.59 -4.41
C SER A 131 3.45 4.57 -3.79
N ILE A 132 3.76 5.60 -2.99
CA ILE A 132 5.10 5.80 -2.41
C ILE A 132 5.10 5.48 -0.92
N GLU A 133 5.95 4.55 -0.51
CA GLU A 133 6.13 4.16 0.89
C GLU A 133 6.53 5.34 1.79
N GLY A 134 6.08 5.27 3.04
CA GLY A 134 6.38 6.24 4.08
C GLY A 134 7.30 5.61 5.11
N ASN A 135 6.81 5.47 6.34
CA ASN A 135 7.49 4.66 7.34
C ASN A 135 7.53 3.19 6.87
N ASP A 136 6.38 2.66 6.48
CA ASP A 136 6.23 1.34 5.87
C ASP A 136 5.43 1.42 4.56
N VAL A 137 4.47 0.52 4.35
CA VAL A 137 3.64 0.47 3.14
C VAL A 137 2.82 1.74 2.90
N ALA A 138 2.69 2.13 1.63
CA ALA A 138 1.80 3.21 1.25
C ALA A 138 0.33 2.81 1.48
N THR A 139 -0.40 3.60 2.27
CA THR A 139 -1.82 3.33 2.56
C THR A 139 -2.68 3.31 1.28
N ASN A 140 -2.25 4.01 0.22
CA ASN A 140 -3.04 4.14 -1.00
C ASN A 140 -3.00 2.95 -1.95
N LEU A 141 -2.01 2.07 -1.82
CA LEU A 141 -1.78 0.98 -2.77
C LEU A 141 -3.05 0.17 -3.06
N LYS A 142 -3.80 -0.23 -2.02
CA LYS A 142 -4.93 -1.16 -2.17
C LYS A 142 -6.11 -0.53 -2.92
N TRP A 143 -6.38 0.76 -2.69
CA TRP A 143 -7.44 1.43 -3.42
C TRP A 143 -7.01 1.78 -4.85
N ILE A 144 -5.73 2.04 -5.11
CA ILE A 144 -5.24 2.19 -6.49
C ILE A 144 -5.39 0.87 -7.24
N MET A 145 -4.95 -0.23 -6.63
CA MET A 145 -4.97 -1.57 -7.22
C MET A 145 -6.38 -2.15 -7.45
N SER A 146 -7.39 -1.61 -6.75
CA SER A 146 -8.82 -1.91 -7.03
C SER A 146 -9.47 -0.96 -8.04
N SER A 147 -8.79 0.13 -8.42
CA SER A 147 -9.32 1.15 -9.32
C SER A 147 -9.02 0.88 -10.81
N ASN A 148 -9.54 1.73 -11.70
CA ASN A 148 -9.17 1.77 -13.12
C ASN A 148 -8.00 2.72 -13.41
N SER A 149 -7.29 3.20 -12.38
CA SER A 149 -6.06 3.99 -12.55
C SER A 149 -4.83 3.07 -12.47
N LEU A 150 -3.79 3.41 -13.22
CA LEU A 150 -2.54 2.69 -13.27
C LEU A 150 -1.66 3.07 -12.06
N CYS A 151 -1.23 2.06 -11.30
CA CYS A 151 -0.36 2.23 -10.15
C CYS A 151 1.10 2.35 -10.60
N LEU A 152 1.78 3.44 -10.22
CA LEU A 152 3.21 3.60 -10.38
C LEU A 152 3.86 3.53 -8.99
N MET A 153 4.81 2.63 -8.78
CA MET A 153 5.51 2.54 -7.50
C MET A 153 6.92 1.93 -7.63
N PRO A 154 7.83 2.27 -6.71
CA PRO A 154 9.08 1.54 -6.56
C PRO A 154 8.83 0.11 -6.08
N LYS A 155 9.86 -0.74 -6.11
CA LYS A 155 9.76 -2.07 -5.50
C LYS A 155 9.42 -1.91 -4.01
N PRO A 156 8.39 -2.62 -3.49
CA PRO A 156 8.03 -2.50 -2.10
C PRO A 156 9.17 -3.01 -1.20
N LYS A 157 9.43 -2.31 -0.11
CA LYS A 157 10.42 -2.70 0.90
C LYS A 157 9.76 -3.36 2.11
N PHE A 158 8.49 -3.04 2.32
CA PHE A 158 7.66 -3.58 3.39
C PHE A 158 6.43 -4.29 2.84
N GLU A 159 5.92 -5.24 3.60
CA GLU A 159 4.68 -5.93 3.30
C GLU A 159 3.76 -5.96 4.50
N THR A 160 2.48 -6.13 4.21
CA THR A 160 1.38 -6.38 5.14
C THR A 160 0.67 -7.68 4.75
N TRP A 161 -0.47 -7.95 5.39
CA TRP A 161 -1.37 -9.04 4.98
C TRP A 161 -1.77 -9.01 3.49
N TYR A 162 -1.58 -7.89 2.78
CA TYR A 162 -1.80 -7.78 1.33
C TYR A 162 -0.69 -8.42 0.45
N MET A 163 0.39 -8.90 1.08
CA MET A 163 1.49 -9.61 0.42
C MET A 163 2.19 -8.78 -0.66
N GLU A 164 2.54 -7.54 -0.35
CA GLU A 164 3.24 -6.62 -1.26
C GLU A 164 4.52 -7.23 -1.84
N GLY A 165 5.23 -8.07 -1.07
CA GLY A 165 6.43 -8.76 -1.52
C GLY A 165 6.21 -9.76 -2.68
N LEU A 166 4.96 -10.15 -2.94
CA LEU A 166 4.60 -11.03 -4.05
C LEU A 166 4.09 -10.27 -5.28
N LEU A 167 4.03 -8.93 -5.23
CA LEU A 167 3.63 -8.13 -6.38
C LEU A 167 4.73 -8.13 -7.45
N ILE A 168 4.41 -8.69 -8.61
CA ILE A 168 5.27 -8.71 -9.80
C ILE A 168 5.29 -7.32 -10.49
N PRO A 169 6.47 -6.68 -10.64
CA PRO A 169 6.61 -5.41 -11.36
C PRO A 169 6.27 -5.56 -12.85
N ASP A 170 5.71 -4.50 -13.43
CA ASP A 170 5.17 -4.40 -14.81
C ASP A 170 4.10 -5.47 -15.16
N PHE A 171 3.61 -6.21 -14.16
CA PHE A 171 2.47 -7.13 -14.27
C PHE A 171 1.31 -6.70 -13.38
N HIS A 172 1.58 -6.38 -12.10
CA HIS A 172 0.58 -5.86 -11.15
C HIS A 172 0.62 -4.34 -11.01
N TYR A 173 1.77 -3.71 -11.21
CA TYR A 173 1.97 -2.27 -11.13
C TYR A 173 3.10 -1.87 -12.09
N VAL A 174 3.19 -0.60 -12.45
CA VAL A 174 4.30 -0.08 -13.25
C VAL A 174 5.49 0.20 -12.33
N LEU A 175 6.62 -0.45 -12.62
CA LEU A 175 7.84 -0.23 -11.87
C LEU A 175 8.43 1.14 -12.18
N ILE A 176 8.70 1.92 -11.14
CA ILE A 176 9.53 3.13 -11.20
C ILE A 176 10.78 2.95 -10.33
N LYS A 177 11.83 3.72 -10.62
CA LYS A 177 13.06 3.68 -9.82
C LYS A 177 12.90 4.48 -8.52
N ASP A 178 13.72 4.15 -7.53
CA ASP A 178 13.75 4.82 -6.22
C ASP A 178 14.10 6.32 -6.32
N ASP A 179 14.80 6.73 -7.39
CA ASP A 179 15.18 8.12 -7.69
C ASP A 179 14.21 8.83 -8.65
N TYR A 180 13.12 8.15 -9.02
CA TYR A 180 12.10 8.59 -9.98
C TYR A 180 12.61 8.85 -11.41
N SER A 181 13.80 8.37 -11.75
CA SER A 181 14.25 8.41 -13.14
C SER A 181 13.27 7.65 -14.04
N TYR A 182 13.04 8.20 -15.22
CA TYR A 182 12.12 7.68 -16.24
C TYR A 182 10.62 7.71 -15.89
N LEU A 183 10.22 8.44 -14.84
CA LEU A 183 8.81 8.53 -14.43
C LEU A 183 7.92 9.09 -15.54
N LEU A 184 8.36 10.16 -16.22
CA LEU A 184 7.60 10.83 -17.27
C LEU A 184 7.57 10.01 -18.56
N GLU A 185 8.64 9.26 -18.82
CA GLU A 185 8.78 8.35 -19.95
C GLU A 185 7.83 7.15 -19.78
N LYS A 186 7.73 6.59 -18.56
CA LYS A 186 6.71 5.56 -18.25
C LYS A 186 5.30 6.10 -18.47
N ARG A 187 5.01 7.33 -18.03
CA ARG A 187 3.72 7.99 -18.30
C ARG A 187 3.46 8.10 -19.81
N ALA A 188 4.38 8.67 -20.58
CA ALA A 188 4.24 8.84 -22.02
C ALA A 188 3.99 7.49 -22.72
N TYR A 189 4.77 6.47 -22.37
CA TYR A 189 4.63 5.12 -22.89
C TYR A 189 3.21 4.57 -22.70
N TYR A 190 2.62 4.70 -21.51
CA TYR A 190 1.28 4.15 -21.24
C TYR A 190 0.12 5.01 -21.77
N ILE A 191 0.38 6.28 -22.14
CA ILE A 191 -0.57 7.08 -22.93
C ILE A 191 -0.64 6.52 -24.35
N GLU A 192 0.51 6.22 -24.96
CA GLU A 192 0.61 5.67 -26.32
C GLU A 192 0.23 4.19 -26.38
N ASN A 193 0.35 3.47 -25.27
CA ASN A 193 0.10 2.02 -25.17
C ASN A 193 -1.00 1.70 -24.12
N PRO A 194 -2.24 2.20 -24.28
CA PRO A 194 -3.29 2.07 -23.26
C PRO A 194 -3.69 0.61 -23.02
N ASN A 195 -3.56 -0.27 -24.03
CA ASN A 195 -3.86 -1.69 -23.88
C ASN A 195 -2.92 -2.39 -22.88
N GLU A 196 -1.64 -2.00 -22.83
CA GLU A 196 -0.70 -2.53 -21.85
C GLU A 196 -1.02 -2.05 -20.44
N ALA A 197 -1.41 -0.77 -20.29
CA ALA A 197 -1.89 -0.25 -19.01
C ALA A 197 -3.12 -1.02 -18.51
N LEU A 198 -4.08 -1.28 -19.40
CA LEU A 198 -5.30 -2.04 -19.07
C LEU A 198 -5.00 -3.48 -18.63
N LYS A 199 -3.98 -4.14 -19.21
CA LYS A 199 -3.54 -5.48 -18.75
C LYS A 199 -3.03 -5.42 -17.32
N ILE A 200 -2.17 -4.45 -16.99
CA ILE A 200 -1.63 -4.27 -15.63
C ILE A 200 -2.76 -3.99 -14.64
N ILE A 201 -3.69 -3.08 -14.98
CA ILE A 201 -4.87 -2.77 -14.15
C ILE A 201 -5.73 -4.02 -13.91
N LYS A 202 -5.96 -4.83 -14.95
CA LYS A 202 -6.73 -6.08 -14.82
C LYS A 202 -6.06 -7.05 -13.85
N ASN A 203 -4.74 -7.21 -13.94
CA ASN A 203 -3.98 -8.08 -13.04
C ASN A 203 -3.97 -7.53 -11.60
N ALA A 204 -3.82 -6.22 -11.43
CA ALA A 204 -3.92 -5.54 -10.13
C ALA A 204 -5.27 -5.80 -9.44
N LYS A 205 -6.37 -5.66 -10.19
CA LYS A 205 -7.71 -5.96 -9.71
C LYS A 205 -7.85 -7.43 -9.34
N LYS A 206 -7.37 -8.34 -10.20
CA LYS A 206 -7.38 -9.79 -9.94
C LYS A 206 -6.65 -10.13 -8.64
N TRP A 207 -5.47 -9.55 -8.42
CA TRP A 207 -4.74 -9.68 -7.17
C TRP A 207 -5.56 -9.16 -5.99
N THR A 208 -6.21 -8.01 -6.14
CA THR A 208 -6.98 -7.36 -5.08
C THR A 208 -8.22 -8.16 -4.65
N MET A 209 -8.90 -8.82 -5.60
CA MET A 209 -10.16 -9.55 -5.34
C MET A 209 -10.03 -10.63 -4.25
N GLN A 210 -8.87 -11.27 -4.11
CA GLN A 210 -8.68 -12.35 -3.15
C GLN A 210 -8.85 -11.90 -1.69
N PHE A 211 -8.63 -10.60 -1.40
CA PHE A 211 -8.69 -10.04 -0.04
C PHE A 211 -10.08 -9.50 0.35
N GLN A 212 -11.08 -9.63 -0.52
CA GLN A 212 -12.43 -9.08 -0.32
C GLN A 212 -13.42 -10.09 0.27
N ASN A 213 -13.09 -11.39 0.25
CA ASN A 213 -13.95 -12.41 0.84
C ASN A 213 -13.76 -12.45 2.37
N SER A 214 -14.68 -11.82 3.10
CA SER A 214 -14.61 -11.69 4.55
C SER A 214 -14.61 -13.03 5.31
N LYS A 215 -15.25 -14.07 4.77
CA LYS A 215 -15.26 -15.42 5.36
C LYS A 215 -13.88 -16.07 5.24
N ILE A 216 -13.30 -16.05 4.04
CA ILE A 216 -11.96 -16.59 3.78
C ILE A 216 -10.92 -15.83 4.62
N GLU A 217 -10.97 -14.50 4.64
CA GLU A 217 -10.02 -13.68 5.41
C GLU A 217 -10.06 -13.97 6.91
N LYS A 218 -11.27 -14.21 7.45
CA LYS A 218 -11.44 -14.60 8.85
C LYS A 218 -10.89 -16.00 9.12
N GLU A 219 -11.21 -16.98 8.28
CA GLU A 219 -10.70 -18.34 8.41
C GLU A 219 -9.16 -18.38 8.33
N LEU A 220 -8.57 -17.64 7.38
CA LEU A 220 -7.12 -17.50 7.26
C LEU A 220 -6.50 -16.89 8.52
N SER A 221 -7.09 -15.81 9.04
CA SER A 221 -6.61 -15.16 10.27
C SER A 221 -6.65 -16.11 11.47
N ILE A 222 -7.71 -16.90 11.62
CA ILE A 222 -7.81 -17.93 12.66
C ILE A 222 -6.75 -19.01 12.45
N LYS A 223 -6.54 -19.47 11.20
CA LYS A 223 -5.52 -20.50 10.90
C LYS A 223 -4.11 -20.02 11.20
N VAL A 224 -3.77 -18.77 10.88
CA VAL A 224 -2.49 -18.16 11.23
C VAL A 224 -2.29 -18.15 12.74
N LEU A 225 -3.29 -17.66 13.50
CA LEU A 225 -3.18 -17.61 14.95
C LEU A 225 -3.15 -19.00 15.61
N ASN A 226 -3.89 -19.96 15.07
CA ASN A 226 -3.80 -21.35 15.52
C ASN A 226 -2.39 -21.93 15.27
N ARG A 227 -1.80 -21.67 14.10
CA ARG A 227 -0.43 -22.09 13.79
C ARG A 227 0.57 -21.43 14.72
N PHE A 228 0.39 -20.14 15.04
CA PHE A 228 1.19 -19.41 16.03
C PHE A 228 1.17 -20.13 17.38
N PHE A 229 0.00 -20.50 17.91
CA PHE A 229 -0.09 -21.18 19.21
C PHE A 229 0.52 -22.59 19.20
N LYS A 230 0.39 -23.33 18.08
CA LYS A 230 1.08 -24.63 17.94
C LYS A 230 2.59 -24.48 17.95
N LEU A 231 3.13 -23.49 17.23
CA LEU A 231 4.58 -23.28 17.14
C LEU A 231 5.20 -22.65 18.39
N THR A 232 4.37 -22.07 19.27
CA THR A 232 4.78 -21.52 20.57
C THR A 232 4.46 -22.46 21.74
N ASN A 233 4.07 -23.72 21.46
CA ASN A 233 3.76 -24.76 22.45
C ASN A 233 2.64 -24.38 23.44
N GLN A 234 1.58 -23.74 22.95
CA GLN A 234 0.44 -23.28 23.76
C GLN A 234 -0.87 -24.02 23.43
N ASN A 235 -0.82 -25.04 22.58
CA ASN A 235 -1.98 -25.82 22.13
C ASN A 235 -1.90 -27.27 22.61
#